data_AF-A0A1H9T035-F1
#
_entry.id   AF-A0A1H9T035-F1
#
_cell.length_a   1.000
_cell.length_b   1.000
_cell.length_c   1.000
_cell.angle_alpha   90.00
_cell.angle_beta   90.00
_cell.angle_gamma   90.00
#
_symmetry.space_group_name_H-M   'P 1'
#
loop_
_entity.id
_entity.type
_entity.pdbx_description
1 polymer ?
#
loop_
_entity_poly.entity_id
_entity_poly.type
_entity_poly.pdbx_seq_one_letter_code
_entity_poly.pdbx_strand_id
1 'polypeptide(L)'
;MAGAGLLLWCGIMLLPSAAFAQDGSVILEADVDGRPVGVGNLVLDPSQTAKVSVTVRNNTNTLQRVKTVRISGTALALTFFAYDTTVPFDVPAKSSETRSFPLEPTDLGSQAIGLLPVTVEVIDVQRESIASVETTGDVRGSLWSVYGAFGLGVLVLTALSWAGALIALARRRLPANRWQRAMRFLPAGIGTGLIAVISLSVLRLVAPSPTAEIPFIIGAAAAAFVLGYVTPHPGEKPPSSMDADTVRIQR
;
A
#
# COMPACT_ATOMS: atom_id res chain seq x y z
N MET A 1 -50.63 -14.38 -15.45
CA MET A 1 -49.97 -13.06 -15.50
C MET A 1 -50.27 -12.32 -14.20
N ALA A 2 -49.35 -12.38 -13.24
CA ALA A 2 -49.30 -11.51 -12.07
C ALA A 2 -47.87 -11.58 -11.53
N GLY A 3 -47.08 -10.56 -11.86
CA GLY A 3 -45.74 -10.37 -11.32
C GLY A 3 -45.75 -9.12 -10.45
N ALA A 4 -45.40 -9.27 -9.18
CA ALA A 4 -45.05 -8.16 -8.30
C ALA A 4 -43.93 -8.66 -7.38
N GLY A 5 -42.71 -8.22 -7.69
CA GLY A 5 -41.53 -8.48 -6.88
C GLY A 5 -41.52 -7.62 -5.63
N LEU A 6 -40.98 -8.18 -4.55
CA LEU A 6 -40.59 -7.44 -3.36
C LEU A 6 -39.11 -7.72 -3.10
N LEU A 7 -38.31 -6.67 -3.25
CA LEU A 7 -36.86 -6.62 -3.04
C LEU A 7 -36.51 -6.96 -1.59
N LEU A 8 -35.75 -8.05 -1.40
CA LEU A 8 -35.16 -8.41 -0.12
C LEU A 8 -33.91 -7.57 0.12
N TRP A 9 -33.97 -6.73 1.16
CA TRP A 9 -32.91 -5.85 1.61
C TRP A 9 -31.98 -6.64 2.55
N CYS A 10 -30.86 -7.17 2.04
CA CYS A 10 -29.84 -7.81 2.88
C CYS A 10 -28.96 -6.73 3.55
N GLY A 11 -29.30 -6.37 4.78
CA GLY A 11 -28.41 -5.63 5.67
C GLY A 11 -27.26 -6.54 6.13
N ILE A 12 -26.05 -6.27 5.64
CA ILE A 12 -24.82 -6.89 6.11
C ILE A 12 -24.51 -6.28 7.50
N MET A 13 -24.90 -6.98 8.55
CA MET A 13 -24.49 -6.70 9.92
C MET A 13 -23.05 -7.20 10.10
N LEU A 14 -22.11 -6.25 10.11
CA LEU A 14 -20.72 -6.43 10.52
C LEU A 14 -20.68 -6.71 12.03
N LEU A 15 -20.74 -7.99 12.40
CA LEU A 15 -20.37 -8.43 13.75
C LEU A 15 -18.84 -8.38 13.89
N PRO A 16 -18.29 -7.79 14.96
CA PRO A 16 -16.86 -7.86 15.25
C PRO A 16 -16.50 -9.32 15.60
N SER A 17 -15.62 -9.94 14.82
CA SER A 17 -15.00 -11.20 15.17
C SER A 17 -14.18 -11.03 16.45
N ALA A 18 -14.67 -11.56 17.57
CA ALA A 18 -13.85 -11.73 18.75
C ALA A 18 -12.73 -12.74 18.42
N ALA A 19 -11.48 -12.27 18.42
CA ALA A 19 -10.32 -13.12 18.24
C ALA A 19 -10.17 -14.05 19.45
N PHE A 20 -10.45 -15.34 19.27
CA PHE A 20 -10.07 -16.37 20.22
C PHE A 20 -8.55 -16.55 20.14
N ALA A 21 -7.85 -16.36 21.26
CA ALA A 21 -6.46 -16.80 21.39
C ALA A 21 -6.43 -18.31 21.19
N GLN A 22 -5.91 -18.74 20.04
CA GLN A 22 -5.91 -20.12 19.63
C GLN A 22 -4.89 -20.88 20.50
N ASP A 23 -5.41 -21.70 21.42
CA ASP A 23 -4.60 -22.67 22.16
C ASP A 23 -3.85 -23.55 21.17
N GLY A 24 -2.52 -23.53 21.23
CA GLY A 24 -1.65 -24.23 20.28
C GLY A 24 -1.07 -23.37 19.15
N SER A 25 -0.99 -22.05 19.30
CA SER A 25 -0.23 -21.18 18.40
C SER A 25 1.21 -20.95 18.89
N VAL A 26 2.14 -20.74 17.94
CA VAL A 26 3.49 -20.24 18.24
C VAL A 26 3.42 -18.71 18.24
N ILE A 27 3.88 -18.08 19.31
CA ILE A 27 3.90 -16.63 19.45
C ILE A 27 5.33 -16.14 19.26
N LEU A 28 5.46 -15.08 18.47
CA LEU A 28 6.72 -14.40 18.22
C LEU A 28 6.73 -13.04 18.91
N GLU A 29 7.76 -12.82 19.73
CA GLU A 29 8.11 -11.52 20.24
C GLU A 29 9.50 -11.16 19.70
N ALA A 30 9.66 -9.95 19.20
CA ALA A 30 10.94 -9.45 18.72
C ALA A 30 11.26 -8.13 19.41
N ASP A 31 12.54 -7.87 19.59
CA ASP A 31 13.10 -6.68 20.18
C ASP A 31 14.29 -6.25 19.32
N VAL A 32 14.41 -4.96 19.06
CA VAL A 32 15.54 -4.39 18.34
C VAL A 32 16.10 -3.24 19.16
N ASP A 33 17.37 -3.35 19.53
CA ASP A 33 18.08 -2.39 20.37
C ASP A 33 17.37 -2.07 21.71
N GLY A 34 16.74 -3.08 22.32
CA GLY A 34 16.01 -2.94 23.58
C GLY A 34 14.62 -2.31 23.44
N ARG A 35 14.09 -2.22 22.21
CA ARG A 35 12.73 -1.76 21.93
C ARG A 35 11.88 -2.92 21.38
N PRO A 36 10.75 -3.24 22.02
CA PRO A 36 9.88 -4.31 21.54
C PRO A 36 9.22 -3.93 20.22
N VAL A 37 9.29 -4.85 19.27
CA VAL A 37 8.64 -4.76 17.96
C VAL A 37 7.12 -4.80 18.15
N GLY A 38 6.41 -3.89 17.49
CA GLY A 38 4.96 -3.70 17.66
C GLY A 38 4.59 -2.55 18.61
N VAL A 39 5.56 -2.01 19.37
CA VAL A 39 5.37 -0.80 20.19
C VAL A 39 6.08 0.38 19.52
N GLY A 40 5.33 1.14 18.72
CA GLY A 40 5.87 2.30 17.99
C GLY A 40 6.63 1.92 16.71
N ASN A 41 7.53 2.80 16.27
CA ASN A 41 8.28 2.62 15.04
C ASN A 41 9.64 1.94 15.29
N LEU A 42 9.94 0.90 14.52
CA LEU A 42 11.22 0.20 14.50
C LEU A 42 12.24 0.98 13.67
N VAL A 43 13.27 1.54 14.29
CA VAL A 43 14.29 2.31 13.54
C VAL A 43 15.30 1.35 12.90
N LEU A 44 15.51 1.48 11.59
CA LEU A 44 16.53 0.74 10.85
C LEU A 44 17.47 1.74 10.17
N ASP A 45 18.74 1.75 10.60
CA ASP A 45 19.77 2.67 10.13
C ASP A 45 20.90 1.89 9.44
N PRO A 46 21.18 2.13 8.14
CA PRO A 46 22.24 1.41 7.42
C PRO A 46 23.65 1.69 7.96
N SER A 47 23.83 2.72 8.79
CA SER A 47 25.12 3.07 9.40
C SER A 47 25.36 2.41 10.76
N GLN A 48 24.38 1.71 11.31
CA GLN A 48 24.44 1.13 12.65
C GLN A 48 24.13 -0.37 12.62
N THR A 49 24.91 -1.14 13.37
CA THR A 49 24.58 -2.54 13.67
C THR A 49 23.49 -2.56 14.71
N ALA A 50 22.33 -3.13 14.37
CA ALA A 50 21.21 -3.30 15.29
C ALA A 50 21.33 -4.65 16.02
N LYS A 51 21.05 -4.68 17.32
CA LYS A 51 20.95 -5.93 18.08
C LYS A 51 19.51 -6.41 18.05
N VAL A 52 19.25 -7.48 17.30
CA VAL A 52 17.94 -8.12 17.23
C VAL A 52 17.86 -9.23 18.28
N SER A 53 16.80 -9.26 19.06
CA SER A 53 16.48 -10.34 19.98
C SER A 53 15.10 -10.88 19.67
N VAL A 54 15.00 -12.18 19.50
CA VAL A 54 13.75 -12.86 19.15
C VAL A 54 13.43 -13.87 20.22
N THR A 55 12.24 -13.78 20.79
CA THR A 55 11.67 -14.74 21.74
C THR A 55 10.55 -15.48 21.04
N VAL A 56 10.74 -16.79 20.87
CA VAL A 56 9.73 -17.68 20.29
C VAL A 56 9.10 -18.47 21.41
N ARG A 57 7.79 -18.33 21.58
CA ARG A 57 7.02 -19.08 22.57
C ARG A 57 6.19 -20.15 21.87
N ASN A 58 6.55 -21.40 22.09
CA ASN A 58 5.88 -22.54 21.51
C ASN A 58 4.77 -23.06 22.44
N ASN A 59 3.52 -22.68 22.18
CA ASN A 59 2.38 -23.22 22.93
C ASN A 59 1.84 -24.53 22.33
N THR A 60 2.49 -25.12 21.32
CA THR A 60 2.09 -26.42 20.75
C THR A 60 2.60 -27.59 21.60
N ASN A 61 2.19 -28.81 21.23
CA ASN A 61 2.67 -30.06 21.84
C ASN A 61 3.83 -30.69 21.06
N THR A 62 4.36 -30.02 20.04
CA THR A 62 5.41 -30.51 19.15
C THR A 62 6.66 -29.66 19.25
N LEU A 63 7.82 -30.26 18.99
CA LEU A 63 9.06 -29.51 18.83
C LEU A 63 8.95 -28.59 17.61
N GLN A 64 9.26 -27.30 17.77
CA GLN A 64 9.39 -26.36 16.66
C GLN A 64 10.86 -26.12 16.39
N ARG A 65 11.30 -26.30 15.14
CA ARG A 65 12.69 -26.05 14.76
C ARG A 65 12.77 -24.72 14.06
N VAL A 66 13.52 -23.79 14.61
CA VAL A 66 13.78 -22.51 13.96
C VAL A 66 15.09 -22.62 13.21
N LYS A 67 15.12 -22.18 11.96
CA LYS A 67 16.34 -22.13 11.15
C LYS A 67 16.77 -20.71 10.83
N THR A 68 15.82 -19.88 10.41
CA THR A 68 16.10 -18.55 9.90
C THR A 68 15.12 -17.55 10.52
N VAL A 69 15.64 -16.39 10.89
CA VAL A 69 14.82 -15.20 11.17
C VAL A 69 14.93 -14.29 9.97
N ARG A 70 13.78 -13.94 9.35
CA ARG A 70 13.72 -12.96 8.27
C ARG A 70 13.12 -11.66 8.78
N ILE A 71 13.77 -10.56 8.42
CA ILE A 71 13.24 -9.22 8.60
C ILE A 71 13.07 -8.64 7.20
N SER A 72 11.83 -8.30 6.82
CA SER A 72 11.52 -7.80 5.49
C SER A 72 10.70 -6.52 5.57
N GLY A 73 10.96 -5.60 4.64
CA GLY A 73 10.18 -4.38 4.48
C GLY A 73 9.44 -4.37 3.16
N THR A 74 8.16 -4.04 3.21
CA THR A 74 7.28 -4.03 2.04
C THR A 74 6.68 -2.63 1.82
N ALA A 75 6.36 -2.31 0.57
CA ALA A 75 5.49 -1.20 0.23
C ALA A 75 4.68 -1.57 -1.01
N LEU A 76 3.40 -1.21 -1.09
CA LEU A 76 2.57 -1.49 -2.27
C LEU A 76 2.62 -2.98 -2.69
N ALA A 77 2.61 -3.90 -1.72
CA ALA A 77 2.75 -5.35 -1.89
C ALA A 77 4.06 -5.83 -2.54
N LEU A 78 5.10 -4.99 -2.61
CA LEU A 78 6.43 -5.35 -3.09
C LEU A 78 7.43 -5.36 -1.93
N THR A 79 8.28 -6.38 -1.87
CA THR A 79 9.38 -6.45 -0.90
C THR A 79 10.57 -5.65 -1.42
N PHE A 80 11.00 -4.64 -0.65
CA PHE A 80 12.15 -3.79 -1.00
C PHE A 80 13.45 -4.27 -0.37
N PHE A 81 13.36 -4.86 0.81
CA PHE A 81 14.50 -5.48 1.48
C PHE A 81 14.05 -6.72 2.25
N ALA A 82 14.95 -7.70 2.36
CA ALA A 82 14.78 -8.89 3.17
C ALA A 82 16.15 -9.33 3.70
N TYR A 83 16.28 -9.44 5.01
CA TYR A 83 17.47 -9.90 5.70
C TYR A 83 17.21 -11.25 6.33
N ASP A 84 17.88 -12.28 5.83
CA ASP A 84 17.77 -13.65 6.32
C ASP A 84 18.96 -13.95 7.22
N THR A 85 18.72 -14.03 8.53
CA THR A 85 19.76 -14.43 9.48
C THR A 85 19.55 -15.89 9.87
N THR A 86 20.55 -16.73 9.63
CA THR A 86 20.51 -18.15 10.01
C THR A 86 20.90 -18.29 11.47
N VAL A 87 19.92 -18.55 12.33
CA VAL A 87 20.10 -18.75 13.76
C VAL A 87 19.32 -20.02 14.13
N PRO A 88 19.93 -21.20 14.00
CA PRO A 88 19.22 -22.44 14.25
C PRO A 88 19.05 -22.68 15.76
N PHE A 89 17.81 -22.93 16.18
CA PHE A 89 17.50 -23.36 17.54
C PHE A 89 16.18 -24.11 17.59
N ASP A 90 16.08 -25.03 18.53
CA ASP A 90 14.86 -25.79 18.75
C ASP A 90 14.09 -25.18 19.92
N VAL A 91 12.77 -25.07 19.77
CA VAL A 91 11.85 -24.61 20.82
C VAL A 91 11.00 -25.80 21.26
N PRO A 92 11.31 -26.42 22.41
CA PRO A 92 10.51 -27.53 22.94
C PRO A 92 9.03 -27.18 23.11
N ALA A 93 8.18 -28.20 23.13
CA ALA A 93 6.76 -28.04 23.39
C ALA A 93 6.52 -27.32 24.73
N LYS A 94 5.56 -26.39 24.75
CA LYS A 94 5.18 -25.60 25.94
C LYS A 94 6.32 -24.80 26.56
N SER A 95 7.34 -24.45 25.77
CA SER A 95 8.49 -23.67 26.22
C SER A 95 8.69 -22.39 25.40
N SER A 96 9.61 -21.55 25.86
CA SER A 96 10.04 -20.35 25.14
C SER A 96 11.54 -20.29 25.07
N GLU A 97 12.08 -19.89 23.94
CA GLU A 97 13.51 -19.71 23.72
C GLU A 97 13.78 -18.32 23.15
N THR A 98 14.85 -17.69 23.63
CA THR A 98 15.29 -16.37 23.17
C THR A 98 16.65 -16.48 22.49
N ARG A 99 16.78 -15.86 21.31
CA ARG A 99 18.05 -15.73 20.60
C ARG A 99 18.29 -14.28 20.22
N SER A 100 19.52 -13.82 20.44
CA SER A 100 19.94 -12.50 19.99
C SER A 100 21.07 -12.61 18.97
N PHE A 101 21.05 -11.74 17.97
CA PHE A 101 22.05 -11.68 16.91
C PHE A 101 22.22 -10.25 16.41
N PRO A 102 23.41 -9.89 15.90
CA PRO A 102 23.60 -8.61 15.24
C PRO A 102 22.97 -8.64 13.83
N LEU A 103 22.32 -7.55 13.46
CA LEU A 103 21.84 -7.26 12.12
C LEU A 103 22.63 -6.07 11.57
N GLU A 104 23.25 -6.24 10.42
CA GLU A 104 23.97 -5.20 9.71
C GLU A 104 23.21 -4.83 8.43
N PRO A 105 22.34 -3.80 8.47
CA PRO A 105 21.50 -3.43 7.33
C PRO A 105 22.26 -2.54 6.33
N THR A 106 23.50 -2.86 5.98
CA THR A 106 24.39 -2.00 5.17
C THR A 106 23.78 -1.67 3.81
N ASP A 107 23.12 -2.62 3.17
CA ASP A 107 22.51 -2.45 1.85
C ASP A 107 21.21 -1.63 1.88
N LEU A 108 20.61 -1.42 3.06
CA LEU A 108 19.33 -0.74 3.24
C LEU A 108 19.36 0.68 2.68
N GLY A 109 20.54 1.32 2.76
CA GLY A 109 20.77 2.66 2.20
C GLY A 109 20.47 2.76 0.70
N SER A 110 20.68 1.67 -0.05
CA SER A 110 20.43 1.59 -1.49
C SER A 110 19.04 1.03 -1.82
N GLN A 111 18.35 0.42 -0.87
CA GLN A 111 17.11 -0.32 -1.12
C GLN A 111 15.86 0.48 -0.79
N ALA A 112 15.81 1.14 0.35
CA ALA A 112 14.58 1.75 0.85
C ALA A 112 14.79 3.02 1.69
N ILE A 113 13.74 3.82 1.86
CA ILE A 113 13.72 5.03 2.70
C ILE A 113 12.30 5.32 3.18
N GLY A 114 12.16 5.88 4.39
CA GLY A 114 10.89 6.34 4.94
C GLY A 114 10.22 5.32 5.85
N LEU A 115 8.93 5.52 6.11
CA LEU A 115 8.13 4.57 6.87
C LEU A 115 7.69 3.41 5.99
N LEU A 116 7.93 2.18 6.42
CA LEU A 116 7.59 0.96 5.69
C LEU A 116 6.99 -0.07 6.64
N PRO A 117 5.91 -0.79 6.26
CA PRO A 117 5.56 -2.03 6.92
C PRO A 117 6.76 -2.98 6.96
N VAL A 118 7.13 -3.42 8.15
CA VAL A 118 8.19 -4.39 8.40
C VAL A 118 7.60 -5.61 9.06
N THR A 119 7.95 -6.78 8.53
CA THR A 119 7.57 -8.07 9.09
C THR A 119 8.82 -8.78 9.57
N VAL A 120 8.80 -9.19 10.83
CA VAL A 120 9.78 -10.12 11.40
C VAL A 120 9.12 -11.49 11.43
N GLU A 121 9.72 -12.46 10.76
CA GLU A 121 9.21 -13.82 10.68
C GLU A 121 10.27 -14.84 11.09
N VAL A 122 9.81 -15.93 11.67
CA VAL A 122 10.64 -17.07 12.05
C VAL A 122 10.29 -18.24 11.15
N ILE A 123 11.31 -18.81 10.51
CA ILE A 123 11.17 -19.78 9.43
C ILE A 123 11.79 -21.12 9.84
N ASP A 124 11.07 -22.22 9.59
CA ASP A 124 11.53 -23.60 9.83
C ASP A 124 12.50 -24.11 8.73
N VAL A 125 13.06 -25.30 8.91
CA VAL A 125 13.91 -26.03 7.99
C VAL A 125 13.25 -26.30 6.64
N GLN A 126 11.92 -26.37 6.58
CA GLN A 126 11.12 -26.52 5.36
C GLN A 126 10.86 -25.19 4.64
N ARG A 127 11.37 -24.07 5.16
CA ARG A 127 11.10 -22.70 4.68
C ARG A 127 9.66 -22.21 4.89
N GLU A 128 8.93 -22.80 5.81
CA GLU A 128 7.60 -22.32 6.22
C GLU A 128 7.71 -21.32 7.37
N SER A 129 6.87 -20.29 7.36
CA SER A 129 6.78 -19.30 8.43
C SER A 129 6.02 -19.91 9.62
N ILE A 130 6.70 -20.00 10.77
CA ILE A 130 6.17 -20.57 12.01
C ILE A 130 5.33 -19.52 12.75
N ALA A 131 5.85 -18.30 12.81
CA ALA A 131 5.23 -17.15 13.43
C ALA A 131 5.81 -15.86 12.84
N SER A 132 4.99 -14.81 12.81
CA SER A 132 5.39 -13.50 12.32
C SER A 132 4.82 -12.40 13.21
N VAL A 133 5.51 -11.26 13.22
CA VAL A 133 5.05 -10.02 13.86
C VAL A 133 5.26 -8.87 12.88
N GLU A 134 4.23 -8.05 12.73
CA GLU A 134 4.24 -6.88 11.86
C GLU A 134 4.42 -5.60 12.67
N THR A 135 5.18 -4.66 12.12
CA THR A 135 5.39 -3.34 12.71
C THR A 135 5.60 -2.29 11.62
N THR A 136 5.68 -1.02 12.00
CA THR A 136 6.13 0.04 11.10
C THR A 136 7.61 0.30 11.34
N GLY A 137 8.43 0.14 10.30
CA GLY A 137 9.84 0.50 10.32
C GLY A 137 10.08 1.95 9.87
N ASP A 138 10.87 2.70 10.63
CA ASP A 138 11.48 3.97 10.20
C ASP A 138 12.84 3.69 9.56
N VAL A 139 12.85 3.59 8.23
CA VAL A 139 14.03 3.25 7.43
C VAL A 139 14.80 4.51 7.04
N ARG A 140 16.05 4.60 7.50
CA ARG A 140 16.94 5.75 7.28
C ARG A 140 17.89 5.56 6.10
N GLY A 141 17.37 5.04 4.98
CA GLY A 141 18.17 4.92 3.76
C GLY A 141 18.23 6.22 2.94
N SER A 142 18.50 6.08 1.64
CA SER A 142 18.71 7.21 0.71
C SER A 142 17.49 7.51 -0.15
N LEU A 143 17.31 8.77 -0.55
CA LEU A 143 16.34 9.18 -1.57
C LEU A 143 16.64 8.59 -2.95
N TRP A 144 17.89 8.22 -3.20
CA TRP A 144 18.33 7.55 -4.43
C TRP A 144 18.24 6.02 -4.34
N SER A 145 17.56 5.50 -3.33
CA SER A 145 17.31 4.06 -3.19
C SER A 145 16.38 3.52 -4.29
N VAL A 146 16.29 2.20 -4.42
CA VAL A 146 15.36 1.53 -5.34
C VAL A 146 13.92 1.98 -5.10
N TYR A 147 13.49 2.10 -3.84
CA TYR A 147 12.18 2.64 -3.50
C TYR A 147 12.00 4.11 -3.95
N GLY A 148 13.00 4.96 -3.71
CA GLY A 148 12.97 6.36 -4.14
C GLY A 148 12.94 6.51 -5.66
N ALA A 149 13.74 5.73 -6.39
CA ALA A 149 13.75 5.69 -7.85
C ALA A 149 12.42 5.17 -8.42
N PHE A 150 11.81 4.16 -7.79
CA PHE A 150 10.47 3.70 -8.12
C PHE A 150 9.45 4.84 -7.98
N GLY A 151 9.46 5.56 -6.85
CA GLY A 151 8.62 6.74 -6.64
C GLY A 151 8.82 7.82 -7.69
N LEU A 152 10.07 8.11 -8.07
CA LEU A 152 10.39 9.06 -9.14
C LEU A 152 9.83 8.61 -10.49
N GLY A 153 9.96 7.32 -10.83
CA GLY A 153 9.39 6.74 -12.05
C GLY A 153 7.87 6.90 -12.11
N VAL A 154 7.17 6.57 -11.02
CA VAL A 154 5.72 6.77 -10.90
C VAL A 154 5.38 8.26 -11.04
N LEU A 155 6.19 9.17 -10.51
CA LEU A 155 5.96 10.61 -10.56
C LEU A 155 6.05 11.14 -11.99
N VAL A 156 7.07 10.70 -12.74
CA VAL A 156 7.24 11.06 -14.15
C VAL A 156 6.06 10.52 -14.98
N LEU A 157 5.67 9.26 -14.80
CA LEU A 157 4.51 8.68 -15.52
C LEU A 157 3.20 9.39 -15.17
N THR A 158 3.02 9.79 -13.92
CA THR A 158 1.85 10.57 -13.46
C THR A 158 1.85 11.96 -14.10
N ALA A 159 2.98 12.64 -14.14
CA ALA A 159 3.14 13.95 -14.77
C ALA A 159 2.86 13.88 -16.28
N LEU A 160 3.36 12.85 -16.97
CA LEU A 160 3.08 12.61 -18.39
C LEU A 160 1.60 12.29 -18.63
N SER A 161 0.96 11.53 -17.74
CA SER A 161 -0.47 11.23 -17.81
C SER A 161 -1.32 12.51 -17.67
N TRP A 162 -0.98 13.37 -16.72
CA TRP A 162 -1.61 14.69 -16.56
C TRP A 162 -1.35 15.57 -17.78
N ALA A 163 -0.11 15.69 -18.25
CA ALA A 163 0.24 16.49 -19.41
C ALA A 163 -0.53 16.02 -20.66
N GLY A 164 -0.62 14.71 -20.89
CA GLY A 164 -1.38 14.15 -22.01
C GLY A 164 -2.87 14.45 -21.94
N ALA A 165 -3.47 14.39 -20.75
CA ALA A 165 -4.88 14.72 -20.53
C ALA A 165 -5.14 16.23 -20.72
N LEU A 166 -4.29 17.09 -20.16
CA LEU A 166 -4.39 18.55 -20.25
C LEU A 166 -4.10 19.06 -21.67
N ILE A 167 -3.12 18.50 -22.38
CA ILE A 167 -2.85 18.84 -23.79
C ILE A 167 -4.04 18.44 -24.66
N ALA A 168 -4.66 17.28 -24.42
CA ALA A 168 -5.85 16.86 -25.17
C ALA A 168 -7.05 17.79 -24.93
N LEU A 169 -7.22 18.26 -23.69
CA LEU A 169 -8.20 19.28 -23.32
C LEU A 169 -7.91 20.60 -24.04
N ALA A 170 -6.68 21.10 -23.97
CA ALA A 170 -6.26 22.35 -24.60
C ALA A 170 -6.40 22.32 -26.13
N ARG A 171 -6.08 21.18 -26.76
CA ARG A 171 -6.23 20.96 -28.21
C ARG A 171 -7.66 20.65 -28.64
N ARG A 172 -8.64 20.66 -27.72
CA ARG A 172 -10.05 20.32 -27.99
C ARG A 172 -10.23 18.94 -28.65
N ARG A 173 -9.32 17.99 -28.38
CA ARG A 173 -9.32 16.62 -28.93
C ARG A 173 -9.90 15.59 -27.95
N LEU A 174 -10.77 16.01 -27.05
CA LEU A 174 -11.41 15.09 -26.11
C LEU A 174 -12.54 14.33 -26.80
N PRO A 175 -12.75 13.05 -26.45
CA PRO A 175 -13.87 12.27 -26.97
C PRO A 175 -15.21 12.97 -26.72
N ALA A 176 -16.14 12.83 -27.66
CA ALA A 176 -17.50 13.35 -27.50
C ALA A 176 -18.23 12.71 -26.31
N ASN A 177 -17.94 11.44 -26.04
CA ASN A 177 -18.51 10.70 -24.92
C ASN A 177 -17.85 11.11 -23.59
N ARG A 178 -18.67 11.59 -22.65
CA ARG A 178 -18.26 11.99 -21.29
C ARG A 178 -17.57 10.85 -20.53
N TRP A 179 -18.00 9.61 -20.74
CA TRP A 179 -17.41 8.43 -20.09
C TRP A 179 -15.98 8.16 -20.58
N GLN A 180 -15.77 8.15 -21.90
CA GLN A 180 -14.44 7.94 -22.49
C GLN A 180 -13.46 9.06 -22.08
N ARG A 181 -13.97 10.28 -21.94
CA ARG A 181 -13.19 11.41 -21.45
C ARG A 181 -12.78 11.22 -19.99
N ALA A 182 -13.71 10.83 -19.12
CA ALA A 182 -13.42 10.52 -17.72
C ALA A 182 -12.37 9.40 -17.58
N MET A 183 -12.48 8.33 -18.39
CA MET A 183 -11.51 7.24 -18.41
C MET A 183 -10.09 7.68 -18.82
N ARG A 184 -9.94 8.74 -19.61
CA ARG A 184 -8.63 9.27 -20.01
C ARG A 184 -7.87 9.96 -18.86
N PHE A 185 -8.58 10.45 -17.85
CA PHE A 185 -7.96 11.09 -16.67
C PHE A 185 -7.65 10.09 -15.55
N LEU A 186 -8.19 8.88 -15.64
CA LEU A 186 -8.07 7.86 -14.60
C LEU A 186 -6.62 7.42 -14.32
N PRO A 187 -5.74 7.21 -15.32
CA PRO A 187 -4.32 6.92 -15.06
C PRO A 187 -3.61 8.03 -14.27
N ALA A 188 -3.93 9.30 -14.57
CA ALA A 188 -3.37 10.44 -13.86
C ALA A 188 -3.84 10.50 -12.39
N GLY A 189 -5.12 10.16 -12.14
CA GLY A 189 -5.66 10.07 -10.79
C GLY A 189 -5.05 8.94 -9.96
N ILE A 190 -4.95 7.73 -10.52
CA ILE A 190 -4.30 6.58 -9.86
C ILE A 190 -2.84 6.93 -9.51
N GLY A 191 -2.09 7.45 -10.49
CA GLY A 191 -0.70 7.87 -10.28
C GLY A 191 -0.56 8.93 -9.19
N THR A 192 -1.49 9.88 -9.11
CA THR A 192 -1.51 10.91 -8.07
C THR A 192 -1.70 10.31 -6.67
N GLY A 193 -2.61 9.33 -6.53
CA GLY A 193 -2.81 8.64 -5.25
C GLY A 193 -1.59 7.82 -4.83
N LEU A 194 -0.96 7.11 -5.77
CA LEU A 194 0.30 6.38 -5.51
C LEU A 194 1.42 7.33 -5.05
N ILE A 195 1.61 8.46 -5.73
CA ILE A 195 2.61 9.46 -5.34
C ILE A 195 2.33 10.07 -3.99
N ALA A 196 1.06 10.33 -3.66
CA ALA A 196 0.70 10.83 -2.33
C ALA A 196 1.17 9.86 -1.23
N VAL A 197 0.87 8.57 -1.36
CA VAL A 197 1.26 7.55 -0.38
C VAL A 197 2.79 7.45 -0.27
N ILE A 198 3.49 7.34 -1.40
CA ILE A 198 4.96 7.26 -1.41
C ILE A 198 5.57 8.51 -0.77
N SER A 199 5.05 9.69 -1.08
CA SER A 199 5.54 10.95 -0.50
C SER A 199 5.32 10.99 1.00
N LEU A 200 4.14 10.57 1.48
CA LEU A 200 3.84 10.51 2.91
C LEU A 200 4.74 9.51 3.66
N SER A 201 5.05 8.37 3.02
CA SER A 201 6.00 7.38 3.54
C SER A 201 7.41 7.98 3.68
N VAL A 202 7.94 8.59 2.62
CA VAL A 202 9.28 9.20 2.60
C VAL A 202 9.37 10.37 3.59
N LEU A 203 8.31 11.17 3.71
CA LEU A 203 8.20 12.26 4.69
C LEU A 203 7.97 11.77 6.13
N ARG A 204 7.88 10.46 6.35
CA ARG A 204 7.66 9.81 7.65
C ARG A 204 6.36 10.22 8.34
N LEU A 205 5.31 10.43 7.54
CA LEU A 205 3.97 10.80 8.03
C LEU A 205 3.07 9.57 8.13
N VAL A 206 3.06 8.70 7.11
CA VAL A 206 2.16 7.54 7.04
C VAL A 206 2.88 6.39 6.35
N ALA A 207 2.85 5.20 6.93
CA ALA A 207 3.39 3.99 6.31
C ALA A 207 2.49 3.55 5.13
N PRO A 208 3.06 3.05 4.02
CA PRO A 208 2.33 2.53 2.88
C PRO A 208 1.74 1.16 3.24
N SER A 209 0.58 1.18 3.89
CA SER A 209 -0.23 -0.01 4.21
C SER A 209 -1.48 -0.05 3.33
N PRO A 210 -2.07 -1.23 3.07
CA PRO A 210 -3.29 -1.34 2.27
C PRO A 210 -4.44 -0.46 2.78
N THR A 211 -4.51 -0.28 4.10
CA THR A 211 -5.51 0.57 4.77
C THR A 211 -5.34 2.06 4.47
N ALA A 212 -4.12 2.53 4.24
CA ALA A 212 -3.84 3.90 3.82
C ALA A 212 -3.86 4.03 2.28
N GLU A 213 -3.22 3.10 1.58
CA GLU A 213 -3.05 3.09 0.13
C GLU A 213 -4.37 3.15 -0.63
N ILE A 214 -5.31 2.26 -0.31
CA ILE A 214 -6.55 2.09 -1.06
C ILE A 214 -7.39 3.38 -1.05
N PRO A 215 -7.65 4.04 0.09
CA PRO A 215 -8.36 5.32 0.11
C PRO A 215 -7.70 6.43 -0.72
N PHE A 216 -6.37 6.59 -0.65
CA PHE A 216 -5.66 7.62 -1.41
C PHE A 216 -5.76 7.37 -2.92
N ILE A 217 -5.56 6.14 -3.37
CA ILE A 217 -5.62 5.76 -4.78
C ILE A 217 -7.05 5.91 -5.32
N ILE A 218 -8.04 5.35 -4.63
CA ILE A 218 -9.44 5.42 -5.05
C ILE A 218 -9.94 6.88 -5.02
N GLY A 219 -9.61 7.62 -3.96
CA GLY A 219 -10.01 9.03 -3.82
C GLY A 219 -9.45 9.90 -4.93
N ALA A 220 -8.15 9.79 -5.23
CA ALA A 220 -7.52 10.54 -6.31
C ALA A 220 -8.01 10.12 -7.70
N ALA A 221 -8.22 8.81 -7.92
CA ALA A 221 -8.80 8.29 -9.16
C ALA A 221 -10.23 8.80 -9.38
N ALA A 222 -11.07 8.79 -8.34
CA ALA A 222 -12.43 9.31 -8.40
C ALA A 222 -12.45 10.81 -8.69
N ALA A 223 -11.58 11.60 -8.03
CA ALA A 223 -11.45 13.03 -8.29
C ALA A 223 -11.04 13.31 -9.75
N ALA A 224 -10.02 12.63 -10.26
CA ALA A 224 -9.58 12.77 -11.65
C ALA A 224 -10.66 12.33 -12.65
N PHE A 225 -11.39 11.26 -12.33
CA PHE A 225 -12.51 10.79 -13.14
C PHE A 225 -13.62 11.85 -13.23
N VAL A 226 -14.03 12.43 -12.09
CA VAL A 226 -15.03 13.49 -12.03
C VAL A 226 -14.55 14.71 -12.81
N LEU A 227 -13.28 15.11 -12.67
CA LEU A 227 -12.68 16.19 -13.46
C LEU A 227 -12.83 15.91 -14.96
N GLY A 228 -12.43 14.72 -15.43
CA GLY A 228 -12.59 14.33 -16.83
C GLY A 228 -14.06 14.28 -17.28
N TYR A 229 -14.98 13.86 -16.42
CA TYR A 229 -16.41 13.82 -16.72
C TYR A 229 -16.99 15.23 -16.93
N VAL A 230 -16.59 16.21 -16.10
CA VAL A 230 -17.10 17.59 -16.11
C VAL A 230 -16.42 18.48 -17.16
N THR A 231 -15.28 18.08 -17.74
CA THR A 231 -14.59 18.90 -18.77
C THR A 231 -15.52 19.32 -19.93
N PRO A 232 -15.44 20.57 -20.44
CA PRO A 232 -16.35 21.09 -21.47
C PRO A 232 -16.29 20.31 -22.80
N HIS A 233 -17.42 20.29 -23.53
CA HIS A 233 -17.50 19.65 -24.84
C HIS A 233 -16.86 20.53 -25.93
N PRO A 234 -15.98 20.01 -26.79
CA PRO A 234 -15.48 20.73 -27.96
C PRO A 234 -16.54 20.69 -29.08
N GLY A 235 -17.66 21.40 -28.92
CA GLY A 235 -18.69 21.37 -29.97
C GLY A 235 -20.05 22.02 -29.69
N GLU A 236 -20.31 22.60 -28.51
CA GLU A 236 -21.50 23.45 -28.37
C GLU A 236 -21.29 24.73 -29.21
N LYS A 237 -21.75 24.69 -30.46
CA LYS A 237 -22.12 25.91 -31.17
C LYS A 237 -23.20 26.57 -30.33
N PRO A 238 -23.05 27.84 -29.92
CA PRO A 238 -24.19 28.56 -29.34
C PRO A 238 -25.35 28.48 -30.35
N PRO A 239 -26.60 28.32 -29.88
CA PRO A 239 -27.74 28.30 -30.79
C PRO A 239 -27.66 29.56 -31.63
N SER A 240 -27.45 29.39 -32.94
CA SER A 240 -27.45 30.51 -33.86
C SER A 240 -28.82 31.16 -33.76
N SER A 241 -28.86 32.46 -33.48
CA SER A 241 -30.08 33.28 -33.40
C SER A 241 -30.81 33.43 -34.75
N MET A 242 -30.66 32.46 -35.65
CA MET A 242 -31.08 32.49 -37.04
C MET A 242 -32.37 31.69 -37.31
N ASP A 243 -32.88 30.96 -36.32
CA ASP A 243 -34.18 30.26 -36.39
C ASP A 243 -35.35 31.08 -35.80
N ALA A 244 -35.09 32.32 -35.35
CA ALA A 244 -36.12 33.20 -34.78
C ALA A 244 -36.86 34.05 -35.84
N ASP A 245 -36.41 34.08 -37.10
CA ASP A 245 -36.95 34.98 -38.13
C ASP A 245 -37.87 34.29 -39.17
N THR A 246 -38.04 32.96 -39.13
CA THR A 246 -38.85 32.23 -40.12
C THR A 246 -40.33 32.03 -39.74
N VAL A 247 -40.77 32.54 -38.59
CA VAL A 247 -42.21 32.58 -38.22
C VAL A 247 -42.75 34.01 -38.29
N ARG A 248 -42.62 34.64 -39.47
CA ARG A 248 -43.31 35.90 -39.79
C ARG A 248 -44.37 35.65 -40.87
N ILE A 249 -45.56 35.27 -40.39
CA ILE A 249 -46.90 35.50 -40.94
C ILE A 249 -46.99 35.77 -42.45
N GLN A 250 -47.61 34.84 -43.18
CA GLN A 250 -48.33 35.19 -44.41
C GLN A 250 -49.83 34.98 -44.16
N ARG A 251 -50.57 36.09 -44.24
CA ARG A 251 -52.00 36.24 -44.02
C ARG A 251 -52.74 36.15 -45.34
#